data_AF-A0A239A2G5-F1
#
_entry.id   AF-A0A239A2G5-F1
#
_cell.length_a   1.000
_cell.length_b   1.000
_cell.length_c   1.000
_cell.angle_alpha   90.00
_cell.angle_beta   90.00
_cell.angle_gamma   90.00
#
_symmetry.space_group_name_H-M   'P 1'
#
loop_
_entity.id
_entity.type
_entity.pdbx_description
1 polymer ?
#
loop_
_entity_poly.entity_id
_entity_poly.type
_entity_poly.pdbx_seq_one_letter_code
_entity_poly.pdbx_strand_id
1 'polypeptide(L)'
;MVEAIIYRYRTGIAWRDLPEVFGPWQTVWTWHRRLAAEGTWDAVLSELTAAADAAGLVDWSVSVDSTIARAHQHAANVTRRTGGWIELHAADHRAA
;
A
#
# COMPACT_ATOMS: atom_id res chain seq x y z
N MET A 1 14.28 -18.08 -5.19
CA MET A 1 14.31 -16.60 -5.05
C MET A 1 12.91 -16.03 -5.19
N VAL A 2 12.24 -16.27 -6.32
CA VAL A 2 10.84 -15.88 -6.57
C VAL A 2 9.88 -16.57 -5.59
N GLU A 3 10.14 -17.84 -5.27
CA GLU A 3 9.38 -18.64 -4.30
C GLU A 3 9.36 -17.99 -2.92
N ALA A 4 10.49 -17.41 -2.49
CA ALA A 4 10.62 -16.73 -1.21
C ALA A 4 9.78 -15.43 -1.17
N ILE A 5 9.74 -14.71 -2.29
CA ILE A 5 8.93 -13.50 -2.45
C ILE A 5 7.44 -13.87 -2.40
N ILE A 6 7.03 -14.89 -3.17
CA ILE A 6 5.65 -15.40 -3.19
C ILE A 6 5.25 -15.89 -1.79
N TYR A 7 6.12 -16.64 -1.11
CA TYR A 7 5.87 -17.12 0.25
C TYR A 7 5.60 -15.96 1.21
N ARG A 8 6.45 -14.91 1.17
CA ARG A 8 6.27 -13.71 1.99
C ARG A 8 4.95 -12.99 1.70
N TYR A 9 4.55 -12.88 0.44
CA TYR A 9 3.25 -12.29 0.07
C TYR A 9 2.07 -13.12 0.55
N ARG A 10 2.13 -14.45 0.37
CA ARG A 10 1.07 -15.37 0.78
C ARG A 10 0.88 -15.41 2.30
N THR A 11 1.96 -15.27 3.07
CA THR A 11 1.92 -15.39 4.54
C THR A 11 1.86 -14.05 5.26
N GLY A 12 2.17 -12.94 4.57
CA GLY A 12 2.15 -11.60 5.16
C GLY A 12 3.27 -11.31 6.16
N ILE A 13 4.26 -12.20 6.29
CA ILE A 13 5.33 -12.06 7.28
C ILE A 13 6.24 -10.86 7.00
N ALA A 14 6.93 -10.37 8.04
CA ALA A 14 7.99 -9.39 7.87
C ALA A 14 9.18 -10.04 7.13
N TRP A 15 9.95 -9.23 6.39
CA TRP A 15 11.12 -9.73 5.65
C TRP A 15 12.14 -10.42 6.56
N ARG A 16 12.32 -9.94 7.79
CA ARG A 16 13.26 -10.51 8.76
C ARG A 16 12.85 -11.90 9.27
N ASP A 17 11.58 -12.26 9.10
CA ASP A 17 11.02 -13.53 9.55
C ASP A 17 10.97 -14.57 8.43
N LEU A 18 11.58 -14.28 7.28
CA LEU A 18 11.64 -15.20 6.14
C LEU A 18 12.35 -16.50 6.56
N PRO A 19 11.75 -17.68 6.34
CA PRO A 19 12.37 -18.96 6.68
C PRO A 19 13.75 -19.13 6.05
N GLU A 20 14.70 -19.66 6.83
CA GLU A 20 16.10 -19.80 6.43
C GLU A 20 16.31 -20.67 5.17
N VAL A 21 15.39 -21.60 4.90
CA VAL A 21 15.38 -22.42 3.68
C VAL A 21 15.35 -21.59 2.39
N PHE A 22 14.87 -20.34 2.46
CA PHE A 22 14.85 -19.41 1.33
C PHE A 22 16.14 -18.59 1.19
N GLY A 23 17.07 -18.72 2.13
CA GLY A 23 18.32 -17.96 2.19
C GLY A 23 18.16 -16.56 2.83
N PRO A 24 19.22 -15.73 2.75
CA PRO A 24 19.25 -14.43 3.41
C PRO A 24 18.16 -13.49 2.90
N TRP A 25 17.31 -13.00 3.80
CA TRP A 25 16.19 -12.14 3.44
C TRP A 25 16.62 -10.84 2.75
N GLN A 26 17.83 -10.33 3.01
CA GLN A 26 18.34 -9.12 2.36
C GLN A 26 18.55 -9.33 0.86
N THR A 27 19.01 -10.52 0.48
CA THR A 27 19.18 -10.91 -0.92
C THR A 27 17.81 -11.00 -1.58
N VAL A 28 16.84 -11.68 -0.94
CA VAL A 28 15.47 -11.79 -1.43
C VAL A 28 14.82 -10.42 -1.62
N TRP A 29 14.95 -9.54 -0.63
CA TRP A 29 14.48 -8.16 -0.70
C TRP A 29 15.12 -7.36 -1.82
N THR A 30 16.44 -7.48 -2.00
CA THR A 30 17.17 -6.75 -3.04
C THR A 30 16.68 -7.13 -4.43
N TRP A 31 16.46 -8.42 -4.68
CA TRP A 31 15.91 -8.92 -5.94
C TRP A 31 14.46 -8.52 -6.12
N HIS A 32 13.63 -8.68 -5.09
CA HIS A 32 12.25 -8.21 -5.11
C HIS A 32 12.15 -6.73 -5.53
N ARG A 33 12.97 -5.88 -4.91
CA ARG A 33 13.00 -4.45 -5.20
C ARG A 33 13.46 -4.14 -6.63
N ARG A 34 14.44 -4.87 -7.15
CA ARG A 34 14.91 -4.72 -8.54
C ARG A 34 13.81 -5.08 -9.54
N LEU A 35 13.20 -6.25 -9.38
CA LEU A 35 12.10 -6.70 -10.24
C LEU A 35 10.90 -5.75 -10.19
N ALA A 36 10.60 -5.17 -9.02
CA ALA A 36 9.58 -4.14 -8.90
C ALA A 36 9.95 -2.85 -9.64
N ALA A 37 11.20 -2.38 -9.50
CA ALA A 37 11.66 -1.18 -10.19
C ALA A 37 11.73 -1.37 -11.72
N GLU A 38 11.97 -2.59 -12.18
CA GLU A 38 12.01 -2.97 -13.60
C GLU A 38 10.61 -3.25 -14.17
N GLY A 39 9.55 -3.21 -13.36
CA GLY A 39 8.18 -3.49 -13.79
C GLY A 39 7.90 -4.98 -14.08
N THR A 40 8.78 -5.88 -13.67
CA THR A 40 8.61 -7.33 -13.93
C THR A 40 7.34 -7.87 -13.27
N TRP A 41 7.00 -7.41 -12.06
CA TRP A 41 5.78 -7.84 -11.39
C TRP A 41 4.52 -7.38 -12.12
N ASP A 42 4.54 -6.18 -12.71
CA ASP A 42 3.43 -5.66 -13.51
C ASP A 42 3.25 -6.49 -14.79
N ALA A 43 4.35 -6.84 -15.46
CA ALA A 43 4.31 -7.70 -16.64
C ALA A 43 3.76 -9.10 -16.31
N VAL A 44 4.25 -9.72 -15.23
CA VAL A 44 3.75 -11.03 -14.77
C VAL A 44 2.26 -10.96 -14.42
N LEU A 45 1.82 -9.92 -13.71
CA LEU A 45 0.41 -9.72 -13.37
C LEU A 45 -0.45 -9.59 -14.64
N SER A 46 0.00 -8.80 -15.62
CA SER A 46 -0.71 -8.61 -16.88
C SER A 46 -0.91 -9.93 -17.63
N GLU A 47 0.16 -10.73 -17.77
CA GLU A 47 0.10 -12.02 -18.47
C GLU A 47 -0.81 -13.02 -17.75
N LEU A 48 -0.69 -13.13 -16.42
CA LEU A 48 -1.53 -14.03 -15.63
C LEU A 48 -3.00 -13.60 -15.65
N THR A 49 -3.28 -12.30 -15.61
CA THR A 49 -4.64 -11.75 -15.68
C THR A 49 -5.26 -12.03 -17.05
N ALA A 50 -4.51 -11.79 -18.14
CA ALA A 50 -4.97 -12.08 -19.49
C ALA A 50 -5.25 -13.58 -19.70
N ALA A 51 -4.39 -14.45 -19.19
CA ALA A 51 -4.60 -15.90 -19.24
C ALA A 51 -5.84 -16.34 -18.43
N ALA A 52 -6.04 -15.77 -17.24
CA ALA A 52 -7.19 -16.06 -16.40
C ALA A 52 -8.51 -15.55 -17.04
N ASP A 53 -8.49 -14.36 -17.64
CA ASP A 53 -9.62 -13.79 -18.39
C ASP A 53 -9.99 -14.67 -19.59
N ALA A 54 -9.02 -15.08 -20.40
CA ALA A 54 -9.23 -15.99 -21.52
C ALA A 54 -9.79 -17.36 -21.09
N ALA A 55 -9.47 -17.80 -19.87
CA ALA A 55 -10.01 -19.02 -19.26
C ALA A 55 -11.38 -18.84 -18.58
N GLY A 56 -11.94 -17.62 -18.58
CA GLY A 56 -13.21 -17.31 -17.91
C GLY A 56 -13.14 -17.37 -16.38
N LEU A 57 -11.94 -17.22 -15.81
CA LEU A 57 -11.70 -17.26 -14.36
C LEU A 57 -11.78 -15.88 -13.70
N VAL A 58 -11.87 -14.81 -14.50
CA VAL A 58 -11.96 -13.42 -14.03
C VAL A 58 -13.38 -12.91 -14.23
N ASP A 59 -14.00 -12.46 -13.14
CA ASP A 59 -15.18 -11.60 -13.19
C ASP A 59 -14.72 -10.15 -13.03
N TRP A 60 -15.08 -9.31 -14.00
CA TRP A 60 -14.71 -7.89 -14.02
C TRP A 60 -15.69 -6.99 -13.24
N SER A 61 -16.56 -7.58 -12.42
CA SER A 61 -17.39 -6.84 -11.49
C SER A 61 -16.53 -6.11 -10.44
N VAL A 62 -16.67 -4.79 -10.35
CA VAL A 62 -15.94 -3.96 -9.39
C VAL A 62 -16.88 -3.61 -8.24
N SER A 63 -16.55 -4.09 -7.03
CA SER A 63 -17.20 -3.62 -5.81
C SER A 63 -16.58 -2.29 -5.40
N VAL A 64 -17.41 -1.24 -5.28
CA VAL A 64 -16.99 0.06 -4.78
C VAL A 64 -17.42 0.18 -3.33
N ASP A 65 -16.46 0.17 -2.39
CA ASP A 65 -16.69 0.56 -1.01
C ASP A 65 -16.22 2.01 -0.78
N SER A 66 -16.88 2.70 0.15
CA SER A 66 -16.44 4.02 0.59
C SER A 66 -16.23 3.98 2.10
N THR A 67 -15.07 4.51 2.54
CA THR A 67 -14.75 4.65 3.95
C THR A 67 -14.49 6.13 4.25
N ILE A 68 -15.23 6.69 5.20
CA ILE A 68 -15.00 8.05 5.70
C ILE A 68 -14.21 7.95 7.01
N ALA A 69 -12.92 8.30 6.96
CA ALA A 69 -12.08 8.43 8.16
C ALA A 69 -11.96 9.92 8.53
N ARG A 70 -12.53 10.32 9.68
CA ARG A 70 -12.30 11.66 10.23
C ARG A 70 -10.91 11.73 10.86
N ALA A 71 -10.10 12.67 10.40
CA ALA A 71 -8.78 12.93 10.96
C ALA A 71 -8.88 13.96 12.10
N HIS A 72 -8.03 13.83 13.12
CA HIS A 72 -7.91 14.84 14.18
C HIS A 72 -7.37 16.16 13.59
N GLN A 73 -7.69 17.31 14.18
CA GLN A 73 -7.24 18.63 13.70
C GLN A 73 -5.71 18.79 13.58
N HIS A 74 -4.94 17.91 14.24
CA HIS A 74 -3.47 17.88 14.18
C HIS A 74 -2.91 16.82 13.20
N ALA A 75 -3.76 16.07 12.50
CA ALA A 75 -3.34 15.03 11.55
C ALA A 75 -2.90 15.58 10.19
N ALA A 76 -3.15 16.86 9.91
CA ALA A 76 -2.69 17.51 8.69
C ALA A 76 -1.22 17.92 8.82
N ASN A 77 -0.31 17.21 8.13
CA ASN A 77 1.09 17.64 7.95
C ASN A 77 1.23 18.61 6.76
N VAL A 78 0.23 19.46 6.54
CA VAL A 78 0.26 20.48 5.50
C VAL A 78 1.15 21.62 5.99
N THR A 79 2.12 22.03 5.16
CA THR A 79 2.93 23.22 5.45
C THR A 79 2.01 24.43 5.55
N ARG A 80 1.86 24.99 6.75
CA ARG A 80 1.10 26.24 6.94
C ARG A 80 1.83 27.36 6.19
N ARG A 81 1.20 27.94 5.17
CA ARG A 81 1.70 29.16 4.50
C ARG A 81 1.52 30.42 5.37
N THR A 82 0.77 30.33 6.46
CA THR A 82 0.54 31.40 7.43
C THR A 82 1.00 30.95 8.82
N GLY A 83 2.10 31.55 9.28
CA GLY A 83 2.58 31.44 10.66
C GLY A 83 1.89 32.46 11.56
N GLY A 84 0.59 32.27 11.81
CA GLY A 84 -0.13 33.07 12.81
C GLY A 84 0.19 32.55 14.21
N TRP A 85 0.72 33.42 15.07
CA TRP A 85 1.09 33.13 16.48
C TRP A 85 -0.10 33.11 17.44
N ILE A 86 -1.32 33.29 16.95
CA ILE A 86 -2.52 33.46 17.76
C ILE A 86 -3.36 32.18 17.66
N GLU A 87 -3.48 31.46 18.77
CA GLU A 87 -4.59 30.52 18.97
C GLU A 87 -5.88 31.33 19.12
N LEU A 88 -6.74 31.29 18.10
CA LEU A 88 -8.10 31.83 18.20
C LEU A 88 -8.94 30.85 19.04
N HIS A 89 -8.90 31.04 20.36
CA HIS A 89 -9.92 30.47 21.25
C HIS A 89 -11.19 31.32 21.16
N ALA A 90 -12.31 30.62 20.96
CA ALA A 90 -13.70 31.09 21.02
C ALA A 90 -14.23 31.98 19.87
N ALA A 91 -15.17 31.42 19.11
CA ALA A 91 -16.18 32.20 18.40
C ALA A 91 -17.30 32.56 19.38
N ASP A 92 -17.19 33.72 20.02
CA ASP A 92 -18.31 34.31 20.77
C ASP A 92 -19.31 34.92 19.80
N HIS A 93 -20.22 34.12 19.24
CA HIS A 93 -21.53 34.62 18.83
C HIS A 93 -22.57 33.49 18.89
N ARG A 94 -23.23 33.39 20.05
CA ARG A 94 -24.52 32.70 20.20
C ARG A 94 -25.60 33.68 19.74
N ALA A 95 -26.20 33.45 18.58
CA ALA A 95 -27.41 34.17 18.18
C ALA A 95 -28.61 33.61 18.96
N ALA A 96 -29.37 34.53 19.57
CA ALA A 96 -30.68 34.28 20.17
C ALA A 96 -31.78 34.26 19.11
#